data_AF-A0AAJ7X9N5-F1
#
_entry.id   AF-A0AAJ7X9N5-F1
#
_cell.length_a   1.000
_cell.length_b   1.000
_cell.length_c   1.000
_cell.angle_alpha   90.00
_cell.angle_beta   90.00
_cell.angle_gamma   90.00
#
_symmetry.space_group_name_H-M   'P 1'
#
loop_
_entity.id
_entity.type
_entity.pdbx_description
1 polymer ?
#
loop_
_entity_poly.entity_id
_entity_poly.type
_entity_poly.pdbx_seq_one_letter_code
_entity_poly.pdbx_strand_id
1 'polypeptide(L)'
;MKPSPHAVSILEARPYFTTLRAMGTTDENNSQDARSVEALTAKFLELYQSAVDGGLTPREARAALMRCLSKPRRRPCKKHACKEHQRDASGHRAGRWTWATRLYCALTPARLCAVAALAASIVLAVAKGDSLFSEPCLMDMGLVATEISRPPSHCPSLCADMEQVPVLACDQLSPQEFLRTFAYTGRPLLVRGATSGWKALADFNFTFFQLMYSGHSEALRKTVQECQFFSYSSGFTSLADVFNMTEERATLQDGGPSWYVGWSSCSDELTPILRSYYQRPAFLPANSESSTLDWVFMGWAGQGSHIHLDKVQRPSWQAQISGMKTWDLLPPPECEDVCHPLQATLQKGDILIVDTNQWYHSTYIHHGELCISIGSEYD
;
A
#
# COMPACT_ATOMS: atom_id res chain seq x y z
N MET A 1 -33.82 12.39 32.55
CA MET A 1 -32.90 13.23 31.75
C MET A 1 -32.30 12.36 30.67
N LYS A 2 -32.65 12.61 29.40
CA LYS A 2 -31.99 11.96 28.25
C LYS A 2 -30.64 12.66 28.02
N PRO A 3 -29.54 11.94 27.77
CA PRO A 3 -28.27 12.59 27.47
C PRO A 3 -28.36 13.35 26.14
N SER A 4 -27.63 14.45 26.05
CA SER A 4 -27.48 15.25 24.83
C SER A 4 -26.98 14.38 23.66
N PRO A 5 -27.49 14.56 22.43
CA PRO A 5 -27.04 13.82 21.25
C PRO A 5 -25.55 14.04 20.91
N HIS A 6 -24.89 15.05 21.48
CA HIS A 6 -23.44 15.24 21.37
C HIS A 6 -22.61 14.26 22.21
N ALA A 7 -23.17 13.68 23.28
CA ALA A 7 -22.43 12.81 24.20
C ALA A 7 -22.40 11.33 23.73
N VAL A 8 -23.38 10.91 22.93
CA VAL A 8 -23.51 9.51 22.47
C VAL A 8 -22.50 9.19 21.34
N SER A 9 -22.21 10.17 20.48
CA SER A 9 -21.27 10.02 19.34
C SER A 9 -19.79 9.86 19.78
N ILE A 10 -19.36 10.55 20.83
CA ILE A 10 -17.97 10.52 21.31
C ILE A 10 -17.68 9.23 22.09
N LEU A 11 -18.69 8.64 22.74
CA LEU A 11 -18.56 7.38 23.49
C LEU A 11 -18.51 6.14 22.59
N GLU A 12 -19.16 6.16 21.43
CA GLU A 12 -19.12 5.06 20.45
C GLU A 12 -17.81 5.00 19.64
N ALA A 13 -17.06 6.10 19.56
CA ALA A 13 -15.76 6.15 18.89
C ALA A 13 -14.56 5.87 19.82
N ARG A 14 -14.79 5.75 21.13
CA ARG A 14 -13.77 5.62 22.18
C ARG A 14 -12.84 4.39 22.06
N PRO A 15 -13.29 3.20 21.62
CA PRO A 15 -12.41 2.04 21.45
C PRO A 15 -11.30 2.28 20.41
N TYR A 16 -11.60 3.00 19.32
CA TYR A 16 -10.66 3.30 18.24
C TYR A 16 -9.56 4.30 18.66
N PHE A 17 -9.83 5.17 19.63
CA PHE A 17 -8.87 6.17 20.11
C PHE A 17 -7.81 5.61 21.06
N THR A 18 -8.10 4.50 21.74
CA THR A 18 -7.15 3.84 22.65
C THR A 18 -6.05 3.14 21.84
N THR A 19 -6.42 2.53 20.72
CA THR A 19 -5.52 1.90 19.74
C THR A 19 -4.66 2.94 19.01
N LEU A 20 -5.23 4.09 18.63
CA LEU A 20 -4.48 5.20 18.01
C LEU A 20 -3.40 5.79 18.93
N ARG A 21 -3.64 5.82 20.25
CA ARG A 21 -2.66 6.29 21.23
C ARG A 21 -1.51 5.31 21.43
N ALA A 22 -1.75 4.01 21.26
CA ALA A 22 -0.72 2.97 21.29
C ALA A 22 0.14 2.96 20.00
N MET A 23 -0.46 3.25 18.84
CA MET A 23 0.24 3.38 17.55
C MET A 23 1.09 4.65 17.43
N GLY A 24 0.72 5.73 18.13
CA GLY A 24 1.49 6.99 18.16
C GLY A 24 2.70 6.98 19.12
N THR A 25 2.86 5.95 19.96
CA THR A 25 3.96 5.83 20.93
C THR A 25 5.11 4.95 20.47
N THR A 26 5.01 4.30 19.32
CA THR A 26 6.08 3.41 18.80
C THR A 26 7.12 4.12 17.94
N ASP A 27 6.98 5.44 17.74
CA ASP A 27 7.92 6.22 16.92
C ASP A 27 8.30 7.53 17.64
N GLU A 28 9.16 7.43 18.66
CA GLU A 28 9.69 8.59 19.40
C GLU A 28 10.49 9.58 18.52
N ASN A 29 10.76 9.24 17.25
CA ASN A 29 11.51 10.09 16.33
C ASN A 29 10.66 10.95 15.38
N ASN A 30 9.33 10.81 15.32
CA ASN A 30 8.53 11.60 14.38
C ASN A 30 7.37 12.38 15.03
N SER A 31 7.72 13.46 15.74
CA SER A 31 6.77 14.42 16.34
C SER A 31 5.84 15.15 15.35
N GLN A 32 6.00 14.88 14.05
CA GLN A 32 5.24 15.44 12.93
C GLN A 32 4.00 14.60 12.60
N ASP A 33 4.03 13.29 12.84
CA ASP A 33 2.90 12.38 12.53
C ASP A 33 1.77 12.49 13.56
N ALA A 34 2.09 12.59 14.85
CA ALA A 34 1.07 12.75 15.90
C ALA A 34 0.22 14.03 15.72
N ARG A 35 0.84 15.15 15.31
CA ARG A 35 0.14 16.40 15.03
C ARG A 35 -0.69 16.34 13.74
N SER A 36 -0.25 15.54 12.78
CA SER A 36 -0.95 15.33 11.51
C SER A 36 -2.21 14.49 11.70
N VAL A 37 -2.19 13.51 12.62
CA VAL A 37 -3.37 12.69 12.99
C VAL A 37 -4.44 13.54 13.67
N GLU A 38 -4.07 14.42 14.60
CA GLU A 38 -5.03 15.34 15.25
C GLU A 38 -5.64 16.33 14.25
N ALA A 39 -4.84 16.89 13.35
CA ALA A 39 -5.30 17.83 12.32
C ALA A 39 -6.25 17.17 11.30
N LEU A 40 -5.96 15.94 10.87
CA LEU A 40 -6.81 15.17 9.95
C LEU A 40 -8.13 14.75 10.63
N THR A 41 -8.07 14.36 11.90
CA THR A 41 -9.27 14.03 12.69
C THR A 41 -10.19 15.23 12.83
N ALA A 42 -9.63 16.42 13.09
CA ALA A 42 -10.39 17.67 13.14
C ALA A 42 -11.05 18.00 11.79
N LYS A 43 -10.32 17.82 10.68
CA LYS A 43 -10.83 18.07 9.32
C LYS A 43 -11.96 17.12 8.92
N PHE A 44 -11.85 15.86 9.30
CA PHE A 44 -12.88 14.85 9.04
C PHE A 44 -14.16 15.17 9.82
N LEU A 45 -14.02 15.53 11.10
CA LEU A 45 -15.15 15.97 11.94
C LEU A 45 -15.83 17.23 11.37
N GLU A 46 -15.04 18.18 10.87
CA GLU A 46 -15.56 19.40 10.21
C GLU A 46 -16.39 19.07 8.96
N LEU A 47 -15.89 18.19 8.10
CA LEU A 47 -16.59 17.77 6.87
C LEU A 47 -17.85 16.95 7.17
N TYR A 48 -17.78 16.05 8.14
CA TYR A 48 -18.93 15.26 8.57
C TYR A 48 -20.02 16.15 9.19
N GLN A 49 -19.62 17.09 10.05
CA GLN A 49 -20.55 18.02 10.68
C GLN A 49 -21.17 18.96 9.64
N SER A 50 -20.39 19.47 8.69
CA SER A 50 -20.89 20.30 7.59
C SER A 50 -21.91 19.56 6.71
N ALA A 51 -21.70 18.26 6.48
CA ALA A 51 -22.65 17.44 5.75
C ALA A 51 -23.97 17.25 6.53
N VAL A 52 -23.89 16.99 7.83
CA VAL A 52 -25.08 16.85 8.70
C VAL A 52 -25.84 18.18 8.82
N ASP A 53 -25.12 19.29 8.99
CA ASP A 53 -25.70 20.64 9.04
C ASP A 53 -26.33 21.03 7.69
N GLY A 54 -25.82 20.48 6.58
CA GLY A 54 -26.39 20.55 5.23
C GLY A 54 -27.65 19.69 5.02
N GLY A 55 -28.15 19.01 6.07
CA GLY A 55 -29.40 18.25 6.06
C GLY A 55 -29.26 16.76 5.73
N LEU A 56 -28.03 16.23 5.63
CA LEU A 56 -27.81 14.79 5.48
C LEU A 56 -28.01 14.07 6.81
N THR A 57 -28.67 12.92 6.79
CA THR A 57 -28.66 12.06 7.98
C THR A 57 -27.25 11.51 8.23
N PRO A 58 -26.87 11.18 9.48
CA PRO A 58 -25.59 10.55 9.82
C PRO A 58 -25.22 9.36 8.91
N ARG A 59 -26.22 8.55 8.54
CA ARG A 59 -26.06 7.38 7.66
C ARG A 59 -25.79 7.78 6.22
N GLU A 60 -26.41 8.84 5.72
CA GLU A 60 -26.19 9.38 4.37
C GLU A 60 -24.87 10.13 4.26
N ALA A 61 -24.49 10.91 5.28
CA ALA A 61 -23.19 11.56 5.36
C ALA A 61 -22.07 10.51 5.32
N ARG A 62 -22.20 9.43 6.10
CA ARG A 62 -21.27 8.28 6.09
C ARG A 62 -21.26 7.59 4.72
N ALA A 63 -22.42 7.30 4.13
CA ALA A 63 -22.49 6.65 2.81
C ALA A 63 -21.94 7.52 1.67
N ALA A 64 -22.08 8.84 1.75
CA ALA A 64 -21.55 9.78 0.76
C ALA A 64 -20.01 9.86 0.83
N LEU A 65 -19.46 9.93 2.05
CA LEU A 65 -18.02 9.83 2.29
C LEU A 65 -17.44 8.51 1.75
N MET A 66 -18.14 7.39 1.96
CA MET A 66 -17.70 6.08 1.46
C MET A 66 -17.83 5.91 -0.06
N ARG A 67 -18.80 6.58 -0.74
CA ARG A 67 -18.95 6.51 -2.21
C ARG A 67 -17.85 7.25 -2.97
N CYS A 68 -17.21 8.24 -2.35
CA CYS A 68 -16.03 8.88 -2.93
C CYS A 68 -14.83 7.92 -3.00
N LEU A 69 -14.81 6.89 -2.13
CA LEU A 69 -13.73 5.92 -2.02
C LEU A 69 -13.86 4.74 -3.02
N SER A 70 -14.98 4.61 -3.74
CA SER A 70 -15.33 3.37 -4.46
C SER A 70 -15.59 3.50 -5.97
N LYS A 71 -15.15 4.57 -6.65
CA LYS A 71 -15.37 4.70 -8.12
C LYS A 71 -14.11 4.44 -8.95
N PRO A 72 -14.16 3.50 -9.94
CA PRO A 72 -13.14 3.38 -10.97
C PRO A 72 -13.22 4.54 -11.98
N ARG A 73 -12.05 4.99 -12.46
CA ARG A 73 -11.83 6.04 -13.47
C ARG A 73 -12.71 5.83 -14.72
N ARG A 74 -13.53 6.82 -15.09
CA ARG A 74 -14.05 6.98 -16.47
C ARG A 74 -13.13 7.89 -17.28
N ARG A 75 -12.80 7.46 -18.50
CA ARG A 75 -11.94 8.17 -19.46
C ARG A 75 -12.56 9.50 -19.94
N PRO A 76 -11.76 10.54 -20.28
CA PRO A 76 -12.28 11.79 -20.80
C PRO A 76 -12.74 11.67 -22.25
N CYS A 77 -13.88 12.29 -22.55
CA CYS A 77 -14.45 12.43 -23.89
C CYS A 77 -13.66 13.49 -24.70
N LYS A 78 -13.35 13.20 -25.96
CA LYS A 78 -12.64 14.11 -26.89
C LYS A 78 -13.54 15.28 -27.30
N LYS A 79 -13.06 16.52 -27.13
CA LYS A 79 -13.70 17.75 -27.64
C LYS A 79 -13.52 17.86 -29.15
N HIS A 80 -14.62 17.95 -29.90
CA HIS A 80 -14.61 18.42 -31.30
C HIS A 80 -15.06 19.89 -31.36
N ALA A 81 -14.14 20.70 -31.89
CA ALA A 81 -14.26 21.97 -32.62
C ALA A 81 -15.56 22.80 -32.55
N CYS A 82 -15.44 24.02 -32.00
CA CYS A 82 -16.20 25.19 -32.47
C CYS A 82 -15.37 25.90 -33.54
N LYS A 83 -15.95 26.11 -34.73
CA LYS A 83 -15.42 26.97 -35.79
C LYS A 83 -16.15 28.32 -35.82
N GLU A 84 -15.38 29.33 -36.22
CA GLU A 84 -15.71 30.73 -36.46
C GLU A 84 -16.94 30.98 -37.34
N HIS A 85 -17.61 32.11 -37.07
CA HIS A 85 -18.12 32.98 -38.12
C HIS A 85 -18.01 34.46 -37.71
N GLN A 86 -17.12 35.19 -38.38
CA GLN A 86 -17.23 36.63 -38.60
C GLN A 86 -18.13 36.88 -39.81
N ARG A 87 -19.02 37.90 -39.73
CA ARG A 87 -19.40 38.70 -40.89
C ARG A 87 -20.03 40.05 -40.51
N ASP A 88 -19.48 41.05 -41.17
CA ASP A 88 -20.02 42.30 -41.69
C ASP A 88 -20.62 43.39 -40.79
N ALA A 89 -19.94 44.53 -40.90
CA ALA A 89 -20.36 45.86 -40.54
C ALA A 89 -21.32 46.45 -41.60
N SER A 90 -22.28 47.26 -41.14
CA SER A 90 -22.60 48.57 -41.73
C SER A 90 -23.78 49.20 -41.00
N GLY A 91 -23.72 50.51 -40.78
CA GLY A 91 -24.92 51.30 -40.53
C GLY A 91 -24.86 52.33 -39.40
N HIS A 92 -24.54 53.56 -39.82
CA HIS A 92 -25.22 54.79 -39.41
C HIS A 92 -24.73 55.65 -38.22
N ARG A 93 -24.23 56.82 -38.65
CA ARG A 93 -24.55 58.19 -38.23
C ARG A 93 -24.02 58.66 -36.87
N ALA A 94 -23.11 59.62 -36.98
CA ALA A 94 -22.63 60.48 -35.92
C ALA A 94 -23.80 61.23 -35.24
N GLY A 95 -24.15 60.78 -34.04
CA GLY A 95 -24.95 61.51 -33.06
C GLY A 95 -24.07 61.88 -31.87
N ARG A 96 -24.25 63.09 -31.35
CA ARG A 96 -23.46 63.67 -30.24
C ARG A 96 -23.44 62.73 -29.02
N TRP A 97 -22.24 62.45 -28.48
CA TRP A 97 -22.04 61.58 -27.33
C TRP A 97 -22.67 62.20 -26.08
N THR A 98 -23.61 61.49 -25.46
CA THR A 98 -24.21 61.89 -24.18
C THR A 98 -23.28 61.48 -23.03
N TRP A 99 -23.50 62.04 -21.84
CA TRP A 99 -22.71 61.76 -20.64
C TRP A 99 -22.60 60.26 -20.30
N ALA A 100 -23.62 59.47 -20.66
CA ALA A 100 -23.63 58.01 -20.51
C ALA A 100 -22.56 57.31 -21.37
N THR A 101 -22.29 57.82 -22.57
CA THR A 101 -21.31 57.23 -23.49
C THR A 101 -19.86 57.53 -23.06
N ARG A 102 -19.63 58.68 -22.40
CA ARG A 102 -18.33 58.97 -21.74
C ARG A 102 -18.09 58.09 -20.52
N LEU A 103 -19.13 57.81 -19.72
CA LEU A 103 -19.04 56.91 -18.58
C LEU A 103 -18.81 55.45 -19.03
N TYR A 104 -19.46 55.02 -20.12
CA TYR A 104 -19.25 53.70 -20.71
C TYR A 104 -17.81 53.54 -21.24
N CYS A 105 -17.26 54.53 -21.94
CA CYS A 105 -15.87 54.53 -22.41
C CYS A 105 -14.82 54.69 -21.28
N ALA A 106 -15.20 55.23 -20.11
CA ALA A 106 -14.31 55.30 -18.94
C ALA A 106 -14.33 53.99 -18.12
N LEU A 107 -15.41 53.22 -18.18
CA LEU A 107 -15.56 51.93 -17.50
C LEU A 107 -15.10 50.74 -18.36
N THR A 108 -14.99 50.89 -19.69
CA THR A 108 -14.48 49.83 -20.59
C THR A 108 -13.01 49.45 -20.34
N PRO A 109 -12.06 50.36 -20.07
CA PRO A 109 -10.68 49.97 -19.76
C PRO A 109 -10.61 49.26 -18.42
N ALA A 110 -11.39 49.71 -17.43
CA ALA A 110 -11.46 49.07 -16.11
C ALA A 110 -12.07 47.66 -16.18
N ARG A 111 -13.12 47.47 -16.99
CA ARG A 111 -13.71 46.15 -17.25
C ARG A 111 -12.76 45.23 -18.01
N LEU A 112 -12.06 45.74 -19.02
CA LEU A 112 -11.05 44.97 -19.75
C LEU A 112 -9.86 44.59 -18.86
N CYS A 113 -9.38 45.49 -18.00
CA CYS A 113 -8.36 45.19 -16.99
C CYS A 113 -8.83 44.15 -15.97
N ALA A 114 -10.08 44.24 -15.50
CA ALA A 114 -10.65 43.25 -14.58
C ALA A 114 -10.79 41.87 -15.22
N VAL A 115 -11.25 41.81 -16.48
CA VAL A 115 -11.33 40.55 -17.25
C VAL A 115 -9.94 40.00 -17.54
N ALA A 116 -8.97 40.85 -17.91
CA ALA A 116 -7.59 40.44 -18.13
C ALA A 116 -6.92 39.95 -16.84
N ALA A 117 -7.17 40.60 -15.70
CA ALA A 117 -6.67 40.17 -14.39
C ALA A 117 -7.30 38.85 -13.95
N LEU A 118 -8.60 38.64 -14.19
CA LEU A 118 -9.27 37.37 -13.92
C LEU A 118 -8.74 36.26 -14.83
N ALA A 119 -8.58 36.53 -16.13
CA ALA A 119 -8.00 35.60 -17.09
C ALA A 119 -6.55 35.25 -16.72
N ALA A 120 -5.74 36.25 -16.35
CA ALA A 120 -4.37 36.04 -15.88
C ALA A 120 -4.34 35.23 -14.58
N SER A 121 -5.28 35.45 -13.65
CA SER A 121 -5.39 34.69 -12.40
C SER A 121 -5.79 33.23 -12.67
N ILE A 122 -6.69 32.99 -13.62
CA ILE A 122 -7.08 31.65 -14.06
C ILE A 122 -5.90 30.97 -14.77
N VAL A 123 -5.19 31.67 -15.66
CA VAL A 123 -4.00 31.15 -16.34
C VAL A 123 -2.89 30.85 -15.34
N LEU A 124 -2.69 31.69 -14.32
CA LEU A 124 -1.71 31.45 -13.27
C LEU A 124 -2.12 30.30 -12.35
N ALA A 125 -3.42 30.14 -12.06
CA ALA A 125 -3.95 29.01 -11.30
C ALA A 125 -3.88 27.69 -12.08
N VAL A 126 -4.06 27.74 -13.41
CA VAL A 126 -3.87 26.59 -14.30
C VAL A 126 -2.38 26.26 -14.48
N ALA A 127 -1.52 27.27 -14.64
CA ALA A 127 -0.07 27.10 -14.76
C ALA A 127 0.60 26.68 -13.45
N LYS A 128 0.06 27.08 -12.29
CA LYS A 128 0.44 26.53 -10.98
C LYS A 128 -0.29 25.22 -10.65
N GLY A 129 -1.33 24.89 -11.42
CA GLY A 129 -2.13 23.68 -11.30
C GLY A 129 -1.42 22.42 -11.75
N ASP A 130 -0.20 22.54 -12.30
CA ASP A 130 0.67 21.38 -12.57
C ASP A 130 0.86 20.49 -11.34
N SER A 131 0.80 21.05 -10.11
CA SER A 131 0.91 20.22 -8.89
C SER A 131 -0.36 19.40 -8.57
N LEU A 132 -1.53 19.78 -9.08
CA LEU A 132 -2.79 19.05 -8.87
C LEU A 132 -2.94 17.88 -9.86
N PHE A 133 -2.19 17.91 -10.96
CA PHE A 133 -2.19 16.87 -11.99
C PHE A 133 -0.92 16.01 -11.98
N SER A 134 0.13 16.43 -11.25
CA SER A 134 1.35 15.64 -11.05
C SER A 134 1.17 14.55 -10.00
N GLU A 135 0.36 14.81 -8.97
CA GLU A 135 0.11 13.84 -7.91
C GLU A 135 -1.02 12.88 -8.31
N PRO A 136 -0.81 11.55 -8.22
CA PRO A 136 -1.84 10.57 -8.57
C PRO A 136 -3.10 10.67 -7.69
N CYS A 137 -2.97 11.31 -6.51
CA CYS A 137 -4.04 11.54 -5.55
C CYS A 137 -4.12 13.03 -5.15
N LEU A 138 -5.35 13.55 -5.00
CA LEU A 138 -5.62 14.94 -4.57
C LEU A 138 -5.22 15.19 -3.10
N MET A 139 -5.25 14.14 -2.29
CA MET A 139 -4.84 14.13 -0.88
C MET A 139 -4.17 12.80 -0.60
N ASP A 140 -3.08 12.83 0.16
CA ASP A 140 -2.48 11.62 0.70
C ASP A 140 -3.40 11.04 1.80
N MET A 141 -3.76 9.76 1.64
CA MET A 141 -4.59 9.06 2.60
C MET A 141 -3.68 8.51 3.68
N GLY A 142 -3.49 9.30 4.74
CA GLY A 142 -2.68 8.89 5.89
C GLY A 142 -3.11 7.54 6.48
N LEU A 143 -2.21 6.93 7.27
CA LEU A 143 -2.38 5.59 7.84
C LEU A 143 -3.77 5.38 8.46
N VAL A 144 -4.22 6.32 9.29
CA VAL A 144 -5.53 6.25 9.96
C VAL A 144 -6.70 6.14 8.99
N ALA A 145 -6.68 6.93 7.91
CA ALA A 145 -7.75 6.91 6.91
C ALA A 145 -7.73 5.59 6.11
N THR A 146 -6.55 5.04 5.87
CA THR A 146 -6.41 3.68 5.31
C THR A 146 -7.02 2.65 6.26
N GLU A 147 -6.60 2.63 7.52
CA GLU A 147 -7.03 1.59 8.48
C GLU A 147 -8.55 1.62 8.71
N ILE A 148 -9.15 2.81 8.86
CA ILE A 148 -10.59 2.95 9.07
C ILE A 148 -11.41 2.57 7.82
N SER A 149 -10.83 2.73 6.63
CA SER A 149 -11.51 2.37 5.37
C SER A 149 -11.31 0.92 4.96
N ARG A 150 -10.45 0.16 5.66
CA ARG A 150 -10.23 -1.26 5.42
C ARG A 150 -11.54 -2.05 5.67
N PRO A 151 -11.92 -2.98 4.78
CA PRO A 151 -13.02 -3.89 5.05
C PRO A 151 -12.77 -4.66 6.36
N PRO A 152 -13.75 -4.76 7.27
CA PRO A 152 -13.57 -5.51 8.51
C PRO A 152 -13.39 -7.00 8.20
N SER A 153 -12.49 -7.63 8.94
CA SER A 153 -12.16 -9.04 8.78
C SER A 153 -13.27 -9.92 9.37
N HIS A 154 -13.49 -11.11 8.82
CA HIS A 154 -14.45 -12.06 9.38
C HIS A 154 -13.77 -12.93 10.45
N CYS A 155 -13.72 -12.44 11.69
CA CYS A 155 -12.93 -13.02 12.78
C CYS A 155 -13.14 -14.52 13.03
N PRO A 156 -14.38 -15.07 13.01
CA PRO A 156 -14.58 -16.49 13.25
C PRO A 156 -13.90 -17.39 12.22
N SER A 157 -13.88 -16.99 10.94
CA SER A 157 -13.18 -17.77 9.92
C SER A 157 -11.67 -17.57 9.98
N LEU A 158 -11.20 -16.44 10.52
CA LEU A 158 -9.77 -16.08 10.56
C LEU A 158 -8.99 -16.95 11.58
N CYS A 159 -9.57 -17.22 12.75
CA CYS A 159 -8.79 -17.69 13.90
C CYS A 159 -9.57 -18.38 15.05
N ALA A 160 -10.91 -18.41 15.07
CA ALA A 160 -11.65 -18.65 16.34
C ALA A 160 -11.38 -20.02 16.99
N ASP A 161 -10.93 -20.99 16.21
CA ASP A 161 -10.58 -22.34 16.63
C ASP A 161 -9.06 -22.61 16.59
N MET A 162 -8.23 -21.55 16.55
CA MET A 162 -6.79 -21.65 16.37
C MET A 162 -6.02 -21.17 17.59
N GLU A 163 -5.43 -22.09 18.35
CA GLU A 163 -4.48 -21.74 19.42
C GLU A 163 -3.08 -21.40 18.87
N GLN A 164 -2.71 -21.99 17.74
CA GLN A 164 -1.43 -21.83 17.06
C GLN A 164 -1.60 -21.96 15.55
N VAL A 165 -0.61 -21.54 14.77
CA VAL A 165 -0.63 -21.75 13.31
C VAL A 165 -0.57 -23.26 13.02
N PRO A 166 -1.55 -23.84 12.29
CA PRO A 166 -1.54 -25.24 11.90
C PRO A 166 -0.29 -25.57 11.08
N VAL A 167 0.26 -26.75 11.31
CA VAL A 167 1.44 -27.25 10.60
C VAL A 167 1.07 -28.55 9.91
N LEU A 168 1.16 -28.58 8.58
CA LEU A 168 0.88 -29.77 7.78
C LEU A 168 2.09 -30.13 6.93
N ALA A 169 2.34 -31.42 6.73
CA ALA A 169 3.30 -31.85 5.73
C ALA A 169 2.70 -31.70 4.32
N CYS A 170 3.53 -31.36 3.32
CA CYS A 170 3.04 -31.11 1.96
C CYS A 170 2.36 -32.33 1.33
N ASP A 171 2.77 -33.54 1.67
CA ASP A 171 2.19 -34.81 1.21
C ASP A 171 0.82 -35.11 1.85
N GLN A 172 0.50 -34.47 2.98
CA GLN A 172 -0.77 -34.59 3.69
C GLN A 172 -1.79 -33.53 3.28
N LEU A 173 -1.40 -32.55 2.44
CA LEU A 173 -2.24 -31.45 2.03
C LEU A 173 -2.60 -31.53 0.54
N SER A 174 -3.82 -31.98 0.25
CA SER A 174 -4.35 -31.96 -1.12
C SER A 174 -4.82 -30.56 -1.53
N PRO A 175 -4.83 -30.20 -2.83
CA PRO A 175 -5.38 -28.93 -3.28
C PRO A 175 -6.85 -28.72 -2.91
N GLN A 176 -7.65 -29.77 -2.87
CA GLN A 176 -9.06 -29.70 -2.46
C GLN A 176 -9.20 -29.40 -0.96
N GLU A 177 -8.35 -30.02 -0.13
CA GLU A 177 -8.32 -29.73 1.31
C GLU A 177 -7.87 -28.30 1.56
N PHE A 178 -6.82 -27.87 0.87
CA PHE A 178 -6.33 -26.49 0.94
C PHE A 178 -7.43 -25.48 0.60
N LEU A 179 -8.13 -25.69 -0.52
CA LEU A 179 -9.23 -24.82 -0.95
C LEU A 179 -10.38 -24.75 0.05
N ARG A 180 -10.76 -25.90 0.61
CA ARG A 180 -11.90 -25.99 1.52
C ARG A 180 -11.63 -25.32 2.85
N THR A 181 -10.41 -25.45 3.37
CA THR A 181 -10.10 -25.16 4.76
C THR A 181 -9.27 -23.89 4.94
N PHE A 182 -8.39 -23.55 3.99
CA PHE A 182 -7.41 -22.47 4.17
C PHE A 182 -7.54 -21.36 3.14
N ALA A 183 -7.69 -21.69 1.85
CA ALA A 183 -7.75 -20.69 0.79
C ALA A 183 -8.89 -19.68 1.04
N TYR A 184 -8.59 -18.39 0.88
CA TYR A 184 -9.58 -17.30 0.99
C TYR A 184 -10.28 -17.13 2.36
N THR A 185 -9.85 -17.87 3.38
CA THR A 185 -10.40 -17.75 4.74
C THR A 185 -9.65 -16.72 5.60
N GLY A 186 -8.44 -16.35 5.17
CA GLY A 186 -7.46 -15.59 5.95
C GLY A 186 -6.70 -16.42 6.98
N ARG A 187 -7.02 -17.71 7.15
CA ARG A 187 -6.37 -18.59 8.12
C ARG A 187 -4.91 -18.84 7.72
N PRO A 188 -3.93 -18.57 8.59
CA PRO A 188 -2.56 -18.90 8.30
C PRO A 188 -2.32 -20.41 8.35
N LEU A 189 -1.37 -20.90 7.56
CA LEU A 189 -0.98 -22.31 7.51
C LEU A 189 0.52 -22.43 7.23
N LEU A 190 1.22 -23.22 8.02
CA LEU A 190 2.61 -23.60 7.74
C LEU A 190 2.65 -24.98 7.08
N VAL A 191 3.19 -25.05 5.87
CA VAL A 191 3.35 -26.30 5.13
C VAL A 191 4.82 -26.72 5.10
N ARG A 192 5.12 -27.88 5.68
CA ARG A 192 6.48 -28.43 5.75
C ARG A 192 6.87 -29.13 4.47
N GLY A 193 8.12 -28.90 4.02
CA GLY A 193 8.69 -29.58 2.86
C GLY A 193 8.00 -29.29 1.53
N ALA A 194 7.34 -28.14 1.41
CA ALA A 194 6.53 -27.79 0.24
C ALA A 194 7.34 -27.28 -0.97
N THR A 195 8.64 -27.08 -0.81
CA THR A 195 9.56 -26.66 -1.89
C THR A 195 10.39 -27.82 -2.45
N SER A 196 9.94 -29.06 -2.22
CA SER A 196 10.63 -30.26 -2.73
C SER A 196 10.80 -30.18 -4.26
N GLY A 197 12.04 -30.37 -4.73
CA GLY A 197 12.39 -30.28 -6.15
C GLY A 197 12.67 -28.88 -6.69
N TRP A 198 12.58 -27.83 -5.86
CA TRP A 198 12.96 -26.47 -6.28
C TRP A 198 14.48 -26.33 -6.32
N LYS A 199 15.02 -25.89 -7.46
CA LYS A 199 16.46 -25.59 -7.61
C LYS A 199 16.91 -24.44 -6.72
N ALA A 200 15.98 -23.54 -6.38
CA ALA A 200 16.21 -22.41 -5.48
C ALA A 200 16.88 -22.82 -4.17
N LEU A 201 16.54 -23.98 -3.60
CA LEU A 201 17.12 -24.47 -2.33
C LEU A 201 18.64 -24.74 -2.40
N ALA A 202 19.16 -25.00 -3.60
CA ALA A 202 20.58 -25.26 -3.85
C ALA A 202 21.30 -24.03 -4.40
N ASP A 203 20.63 -23.27 -5.27
CA ASP A 203 21.30 -22.27 -6.10
C ASP A 203 21.14 -20.82 -5.59
N PHE A 204 20.08 -20.52 -4.82
CA PHE A 204 19.88 -19.16 -4.31
C PHE A 204 20.83 -18.85 -3.18
N ASN A 205 21.69 -17.86 -3.42
CA ASN A 205 22.59 -17.26 -2.45
C ASN A 205 22.84 -15.79 -2.85
N PHE A 206 23.58 -15.04 -2.04
CA PHE A 206 23.87 -13.64 -2.33
C PHE A 206 24.47 -13.43 -3.74
N THR A 207 25.49 -14.21 -4.10
CA THR A 207 26.19 -14.12 -5.38
C THR A 207 25.28 -14.40 -6.57
N PHE A 208 24.34 -15.35 -6.45
CA PHE A 208 23.35 -15.63 -7.48
C PHE A 208 22.53 -14.37 -7.82
N PHE A 209 21.96 -13.72 -6.80
CA PHE A 209 21.18 -12.49 -7.01
C PHE A 209 22.06 -11.33 -7.47
N GLN A 210 23.26 -11.17 -6.90
CA GLN A 210 24.21 -10.16 -7.34
C GLN A 210 24.51 -10.29 -8.85
N LEU A 211 24.85 -11.50 -9.33
CA LEU A 211 25.13 -11.75 -10.75
C LEU A 211 23.90 -11.55 -11.64
N MET A 212 22.72 -11.99 -11.17
CA MET A 212 21.45 -11.80 -11.87
C MET A 212 21.19 -10.31 -12.15
N TYR A 213 21.50 -9.41 -11.22
CA TYR A 213 21.25 -7.97 -11.37
C TYR A 213 22.44 -7.17 -11.93
N SER A 214 23.68 -7.64 -11.80
CA SER A 214 24.90 -6.91 -12.20
C SER A 214 24.97 -6.56 -13.70
N GLY A 215 24.27 -7.30 -14.57
CA GLY A 215 24.17 -7.01 -16.01
C GLY A 215 22.96 -6.18 -16.43
N HIS A 216 22.03 -5.89 -15.50
CA HIS A 216 20.69 -5.41 -15.83
C HIS A 216 20.38 -4.10 -15.10
N SER A 217 21.07 -3.03 -15.49
CA SER A 217 20.90 -1.70 -14.89
C SER A 217 19.46 -1.17 -15.00
N GLU A 218 18.74 -1.54 -16.06
CA GLU A 218 17.31 -1.21 -16.20
C GLU A 218 16.46 -1.91 -15.13
N ALA A 219 16.74 -3.19 -14.83
CA ALA A 219 16.02 -3.93 -13.80
C ALA A 219 16.24 -3.33 -12.41
N LEU A 220 17.49 -2.96 -12.09
CA LEU A 220 17.82 -2.25 -10.84
C LEU A 220 17.09 -0.90 -10.74
N ARG A 221 17.03 -0.15 -11.84
CA ARG A 221 16.32 1.13 -11.89
C ARG A 221 14.80 0.94 -11.72
N LYS A 222 14.22 -0.08 -12.36
CA LYS A 222 12.80 -0.44 -12.23
C LYS A 222 12.43 -0.78 -10.79
N THR A 223 13.30 -1.46 -10.04
CA THR A 223 13.06 -1.75 -8.62
C THR A 223 12.78 -0.50 -7.79
N VAL A 224 13.40 0.64 -8.12
CA VAL A 224 13.19 1.92 -7.42
C VAL A 224 12.03 2.73 -8.01
N GLN A 225 11.86 2.71 -9.33
CA GLN A 225 10.93 3.62 -10.03
C GLN A 225 9.52 3.06 -10.21
N GLU A 226 9.40 1.74 -10.41
CA GLU A 226 8.16 1.07 -10.80
C GLU A 226 7.74 -0.02 -9.81
N CYS A 227 8.70 -0.54 -9.05
CA CYS A 227 8.51 -1.66 -8.14
C CYS A 227 8.88 -1.21 -6.72
N GLN A 228 9.20 -2.14 -5.84
CA GLN A 228 9.42 -1.82 -4.43
C GLN A 228 10.73 -2.40 -3.90
N PHE A 229 11.43 -1.58 -3.13
CA PHE A 229 12.59 -1.94 -2.33
C PHE A 229 12.31 -1.58 -0.87
N PHE A 230 12.57 -2.52 0.04
CA PHE A 230 12.40 -2.36 1.47
C PHE A 230 13.75 -2.50 2.15
N SER A 231 14.21 -1.42 2.79
CA SER A 231 15.52 -1.39 3.41
C SER A 231 15.54 -1.90 4.86
N TYR A 232 14.41 -1.98 5.56
CA TYR A 232 14.27 -2.47 6.95
C TYR A 232 15.44 -2.12 7.88
N SER A 233 15.77 -0.83 7.98
CA SER A 233 16.86 -0.33 8.84
C SER A 233 18.27 -0.86 8.54
N SER A 234 18.49 -1.47 7.37
CA SER A 234 19.81 -1.95 6.91
C SER A 234 20.80 -0.84 6.54
N GLY A 235 20.32 0.39 6.39
CA GLY A 235 21.11 1.53 5.89
C GLY A 235 21.32 1.54 4.37
N PHE A 236 20.74 0.61 3.61
CA PHE A 236 20.74 0.65 2.14
C PHE A 236 19.62 1.56 1.61
N THR A 237 19.88 2.29 0.53
CA THR A 237 18.88 3.15 -0.12
C THR A 237 18.29 2.52 -1.38
N SER A 238 19.01 1.57 -1.98
CA SER A 238 18.58 0.87 -3.18
C SER A 238 19.08 -0.58 -3.22
N LEU A 239 18.45 -1.40 -4.08
CA LEU A 239 18.93 -2.76 -4.36
C LEU A 239 20.33 -2.76 -5.01
N ALA A 240 20.68 -1.70 -5.73
CA ALA A 240 22.03 -1.54 -6.27
C ALA A 240 23.07 -1.37 -5.16
N ASP A 241 22.75 -0.66 -4.07
CA ASP A 241 23.65 -0.52 -2.91
C ASP A 241 23.89 -1.88 -2.25
N VAL A 242 22.85 -2.71 -2.17
CA VAL A 242 22.93 -4.07 -1.63
C VAL A 242 23.92 -4.89 -2.45
N PHE A 243 23.77 -4.94 -3.77
CA PHE A 243 24.66 -5.74 -4.61
C PHE A 243 26.05 -5.15 -4.83
N ASN A 244 26.27 -3.89 -4.46
CA ASN A 244 27.59 -3.25 -4.43
C ASN A 244 28.27 -3.31 -3.05
N MET A 245 27.66 -3.96 -2.05
CA MET A 245 28.29 -4.12 -0.74
C MET A 245 29.55 -5.00 -0.82
N THR A 246 30.46 -4.83 0.15
CA THR A 246 31.68 -5.66 0.20
C THR A 246 31.37 -7.11 0.57
N GLU A 247 32.24 -8.03 0.18
CA GLU A 247 32.08 -9.46 0.47
C GLU A 247 32.03 -9.72 1.98
N GLU A 248 32.82 -8.98 2.77
CA GLU A 248 32.85 -9.10 4.23
C GLU A 248 31.49 -8.75 4.85
N ARG A 249 30.83 -7.69 4.34
CA ARG A 249 29.50 -7.27 4.80
C ARG A 249 28.41 -8.25 4.32
N ALA A 250 28.52 -8.76 3.09
CA ALA A 250 27.60 -9.74 2.56
C ALA A 250 27.63 -11.05 3.37
N THR A 251 28.80 -11.42 3.88
CA THR A 251 29.04 -12.66 4.65
C THR A 251 29.02 -12.49 6.16
N LEU A 252 28.89 -11.25 6.68
CA LEU A 252 29.05 -10.88 8.09
C LEU A 252 30.37 -11.37 8.73
N GLN A 253 31.43 -11.52 7.95
CA GLN A 253 32.73 -11.96 8.45
C GLN A 253 33.44 -10.88 9.27
N ASP A 254 33.12 -9.62 9.06
CA ASP A 254 33.69 -8.46 9.76
C ASP A 254 33.08 -8.23 11.15
N GLY A 255 32.04 -8.98 11.53
CA GLY A 255 31.25 -8.71 12.72
C GLY A 255 30.50 -7.36 12.65
N GLY A 256 30.31 -6.84 11.44
CA GLY A 256 29.60 -5.60 11.16
C GLY A 256 28.09 -5.67 11.48
N PRO A 257 27.37 -4.56 11.26
CA PRO A 257 25.94 -4.53 11.52
C PRO A 257 25.18 -5.50 10.63
N SER A 258 24.28 -6.28 11.24
CA SER A 258 23.34 -7.12 10.51
C SER A 258 22.47 -6.28 9.57
N TRP A 259 21.98 -6.91 8.50
CA TRP A 259 21.15 -6.27 7.50
C TRP A 259 20.05 -7.21 7.03
N TYR A 260 18.91 -6.63 6.67
CA TYR A 260 17.78 -7.34 6.09
C TYR A 260 17.10 -6.42 5.07
N VAL A 261 16.78 -6.96 3.90
CA VAL A 261 16.16 -6.22 2.80
C VAL A 261 15.08 -7.07 2.12
N GLY A 262 14.13 -6.40 1.49
CA GLY A 262 13.13 -7.02 0.62
C GLY A 262 13.03 -6.27 -0.71
N TRP A 263 12.65 -6.95 -1.77
CA TRP A 263 12.33 -6.30 -3.04
C TRP A 263 11.36 -7.12 -3.88
N SER A 264 10.64 -6.47 -4.79
CA SER A 264 9.88 -7.16 -5.84
C SER A 264 10.69 -7.32 -7.12
N SER A 265 10.69 -8.54 -7.66
CA SER A 265 11.08 -8.82 -9.03
C SER A 265 9.91 -8.55 -9.96
N CYS A 266 10.06 -7.53 -10.78
CA CYS A 266 9.05 -7.00 -11.70
C CYS A 266 9.61 -6.79 -13.12
N SER A 267 10.86 -7.22 -13.35
CA SER A 267 11.51 -7.09 -14.64
C SER A 267 11.06 -8.23 -15.55
N ASP A 268 10.54 -7.89 -16.72
CA ASP A 268 10.13 -8.87 -17.76
C ASP A 268 11.28 -9.81 -18.16
N GLU A 269 12.53 -9.38 -17.99
CA GLU A 269 13.73 -10.16 -18.29
C GLU A 269 14.16 -11.08 -17.13
N LEU A 270 14.15 -10.57 -15.89
CA LEU A 270 14.65 -11.32 -14.74
C LEU A 270 13.62 -12.25 -14.13
N THR A 271 12.33 -11.88 -14.16
CA THR A 271 11.25 -12.68 -13.57
C THR A 271 11.17 -14.09 -14.17
N PRO A 272 11.25 -14.31 -15.50
CA PRO A 272 11.30 -15.66 -16.07
C PRO A 272 12.50 -16.48 -15.60
N ILE A 273 13.67 -15.85 -15.43
CA ILE A 273 14.88 -16.51 -14.92
C ILE A 273 14.65 -16.92 -13.47
N LEU A 274 14.18 -16.01 -12.62
CA LEU A 274 13.86 -16.27 -11.22
C LEU A 274 12.86 -17.43 -11.09
N ARG A 275 11.78 -17.40 -11.88
CA ARG A 275 10.74 -18.45 -11.94
C ARG A 275 11.19 -19.78 -12.54
N SER A 276 12.40 -19.87 -13.08
CA SER A 276 12.98 -21.17 -13.50
C SER A 276 13.55 -21.99 -12.33
N TYR A 277 13.73 -21.37 -11.15
CA TYR A 277 14.33 -22.00 -9.98
C TYR A 277 13.31 -22.51 -8.94
N TYR A 278 12.07 -22.05 -9.01
CA TYR A 278 10.98 -22.50 -8.16
C TYR A 278 9.70 -22.65 -8.98
N GLN A 279 8.66 -23.21 -8.37
CA GLN A 279 7.38 -23.43 -9.02
C GLN A 279 6.25 -22.94 -8.12
N ARG A 280 5.03 -22.85 -8.65
CA ARG A 280 3.86 -22.67 -7.79
C ARG A 280 3.81 -23.82 -6.77
N PRO A 281 3.54 -23.57 -5.49
CA PRO A 281 3.39 -24.64 -4.50
C PRO A 281 2.38 -25.71 -4.94
N ALA A 282 2.72 -26.97 -4.75
CA ALA A 282 1.96 -28.10 -5.30
C ALA A 282 0.56 -28.28 -4.69
N PHE A 283 0.38 -27.82 -3.44
CA PHE A 283 -0.91 -27.82 -2.77
C PHE A 283 -1.83 -26.67 -3.21
N LEU A 284 -1.34 -25.70 -4.00
CA LEU A 284 -2.21 -24.71 -4.61
C LEU A 284 -2.98 -25.33 -5.80
N PRO A 285 -4.24 -24.92 -6.03
CA PRO A 285 -5.06 -25.41 -7.13
C PRO A 285 -4.38 -25.26 -8.49
N ALA A 286 -4.63 -26.20 -9.41
CA ALA A 286 -4.04 -26.20 -10.75
C ALA A 286 -4.28 -24.91 -11.54
N ASN A 287 -5.41 -24.26 -11.31
CA ASN A 287 -5.85 -23.01 -11.93
C ASN A 287 -5.54 -21.76 -11.11
N SER A 288 -4.83 -21.88 -9.97
CA SER A 288 -4.39 -20.71 -9.22
C SER A 288 -3.30 -19.99 -10.00
N GLU A 289 -3.51 -18.70 -10.24
CA GLU A 289 -2.56 -17.80 -10.87
C GLU A 289 -1.64 -17.21 -9.81
N SER A 290 -0.36 -17.04 -10.16
CA SER A 290 0.56 -16.25 -9.35
C SER A 290 0.47 -14.79 -9.78
N SER A 291 0.68 -13.88 -8.83
CA SER A 291 0.89 -12.46 -9.12
C SER A 291 1.94 -12.26 -10.21
N THR A 292 1.93 -11.11 -10.89
CA THR A 292 3.03 -10.75 -11.80
C THR A 292 4.32 -10.45 -11.05
N LEU A 293 4.23 -10.22 -9.73
CA LEU A 293 5.34 -9.88 -8.86
C LEU A 293 5.76 -11.08 -8.02
N ASP A 294 7.07 -11.19 -7.83
CA ASP A 294 7.67 -12.12 -6.89
C ASP A 294 8.46 -11.31 -5.86
N TRP A 295 8.25 -11.59 -4.57
CA TRP A 295 8.92 -10.92 -3.47
C TRP A 295 10.11 -11.74 -3.02
N VAL A 296 11.29 -11.12 -2.96
CA VAL A 296 12.48 -11.72 -2.40
C VAL A 296 12.86 -10.96 -1.15
N PHE A 297 13.13 -11.68 -0.06
CA PHE A 297 13.68 -11.11 1.15
C PHE A 297 14.97 -11.83 1.50
N MET A 298 15.96 -11.06 1.93
CA MET A 298 17.30 -11.55 2.22
C MET A 298 17.92 -10.79 3.36
N GLY A 299 18.59 -11.51 4.26
CA GLY A 299 19.38 -10.88 5.29
C GLY A 299 19.86 -11.82 6.37
N TRP A 300 20.49 -11.25 7.37
CA TRP A 300 21.07 -11.95 8.51
C TRP A 300 20.23 -11.79 9.76
N ALA A 301 20.66 -12.47 10.82
CA ALA A 301 19.95 -12.54 12.08
C ALA A 301 19.61 -11.17 12.67
N GLY A 302 18.40 -11.04 13.22
CA GLY A 302 17.88 -9.78 13.75
C GLY A 302 16.43 -9.53 13.36
N GLN A 303 15.95 -8.31 13.64
CA GLN A 303 14.62 -7.89 13.21
C GLN A 303 14.58 -7.84 11.68
N GLY A 304 13.61 -8.53 11.09
CA GLY A 304 13.29 -8.42 9.67
C GLY A 304 12.32 -7.26 9.42
N SER A 305 11.16 -7.57 8.86
CA SER A 305 10.07 -6.58 8.74
C SER A 305 9.53 -6.17 10.11
N HIS A 306 9.26 -4.87 10.26
CA HIS A 306 8.52 -4.32 11.41
C HIS A 306 7.04 -4.68 11.31
N ILE A 307 6.26 -4.41 12.36
CA ILE A 307 4.81 -4.69 12.36
C ILE A 307 4.10 -3.85 11.29
N HIS A 308 3.41 -4.50 10.35
CA HIS A 308 2.66 -3.84 9.28
C HIS A 308 1.56 -4.74 8.71
N LEU A 309 0.70 -4.13 7.89
CA LEU A 309 -0.21 -4.82 6.97
C LEU A 309 0.26 -4.56 5.54
N ASP A 310 0.08 -5.57 4.69
CA ASP A 310 0.27 -5.42 3.26
C ASP A 310 -1.01 -4.92 2.57
N LYS A 311 -0.83 -4.39 1.35
CA LYS A 311 -1.92 -3.94 0.48
C LYS A 311 -1.83 -4.61 -0.89
N VAL A 312 -1.68 -5.94 -0.88
CA VAL A 312 -1.49 -6.77 -2.07
C VAL A 312 -2.79 -7.37 -2.62
N GLN A 313 -3.92 -7.14 -1.94
CA GLN A 313 -5.31 -7.51 -2.30
C GLN A 313 -5.61 -9.00 -2.35
N ARG A 314 -4.60 -9.84 -2.49
CA ARG A 314 -4.69 -11.29 -2.60
C ARG A 314 -3.92 -11.95 -1.45
N PRO A 315 -4.29 -13.16 -1.04
CA PRO A 315 -3.54 -13.90 -0.04
C PRO A 315 -2.14 -14.25 -0.55
N SER A 316 -1.18 -14.36 0.37
CA SER A 316 0.24 -14.53 0.07
C SER A 316 0.73 -15.91 0.49
N TRP A 317 1.74 -16.40 -0.22
CA TRP A 317 2.59 -17.48 0.25
C TRP A 317 4.05 -17.03 0.30
N GLN A 318 4.81 -17.49 1.29
CA GLN A 318 6.24 -17.26 1.38
C GLN A 318 6.98 -18.56 1.70
N ALA A 319 7.89 -18.93 0.80
CA ALA A 319 8.79 -20.06 0.93
C ALA A 319 10.11 -19.64 1.58
N GLN A 320 10.56 -20.44 2.55
CA GLN A 320 11.85 -20.27 3.20
C GLN A 320 12.91 -21.09 2.45
N ILE A 321 13.84 -20.40 1.78
CA ILE A 321 14.82 -21.00 0.87
C ILE A 321 16.14 -21.34 1.58
N SER A 322 16.57 -20.48 2.50
CA SER A 322 17.73 -20.70 3.37
C SER A 322 17.52 -20.02 4.72
N GLY A 323 18.18 -20.52 5.77
CA GLY A 323 18.03 -19.97 7.12
C GLY A 323 16.67 -20.26 7.75
N MET A 324 16.39 -19.57 8.85
CA MET A 324 15.18 -19.74 9.65
C MET A 324 14.57 -18.38 9.99
N LYS A 325 13.26 -18.27 9.79
CA LYS A 325 12.50 -17.03 9.98
C LYS A 325 11.27 -17.30 10.81
N THR A 326 10.98 -16.40 11.73
CA THR A 326 9.72 -16.42 12.49
C THR A 326 8.84 -15.26 12.08
N TRP A 327 7.56 -15.56 11.89
CA TRP A 327 6.50 -14.61 11.66
C TRP A 327 5.69 -14.47 12.93
N ASP A 328 5.58 -13.25 13.43
CA ASP A 328 4.63 -12.89 14.48
C ASP A 328 3.39 -12.31 13.79
N LEU A 329 2.23 -12.90 14.05
CA LEU A 329 0.95 -12.55 13.44
C LEU A 329 0.03 -12.01 14.52
N LEU A 330 -0.31 -10.73 14.42
CA LEU A 330 -1.26 -10.07 15.31
C LEU A 330 -2.61 -9.96 14.60
N PRO A 331 -3.72 -10.34 15.28
CA PRO A 331 -5.03 -10.18 14.70
C PRO A 331 -5.35 -8.70 14.52
N PRO A 332 -6.23 -8.36 13.58
CA PRO A 332 -6.67 -6.99 13.42
C PRO A 332 -7.52 -6.55 14.64
N PRO A 333 -7.55 -5.25 14.98
CA PRO A 333 -8.22 -4.75 16.18
C PRO A 333 -9.67 -5.21 16.34
N GLU A 334 -10.43 -5.30 15.24
CA GLU A 334 -11.82 -5.77 15.29
C GLU A 334 -11.98 -7.25 15.67
N CYS A 335 -10.89 -8.01 15.71
CA CYS A 335 -10.85 -9.44 16.02
C CYS A 335 -10.10 -9.79 17.30
N GLU A 336 -9.56 -8.83 18.06
CA GLU A 336 -8.80 -9.09 19.30
C GLU A 336 -9.60 -9.82 20.40
N ASP A 337 -10.94 -9.70 20.39
CA ASP A 337 -11.81 -10.41 21.33
C ASP A 337 -12.04 -11.90 20.97
N VAL A 338 -11.66 -12.30 19.74
CA VAL A 338 -11.91 -13.64 19.19
C VAL A 338 -10.60 -14.36 18.86
N CYS A 339 -9.62 -13.61 18.36
CA CYS A 339 -8.30 -14.08 17.99
C CYS A 339 -7.27 -13.66 19.02
N HIS A 340 -6.19 -14.43 19.12
CA HIS A 340 -4.98 -14.03 19.83
C HIS A 340 -3.77 -14.01 18.89
N PRO A 341 -2.65 -13.38 19.30
CA PRO A 341 -1.40 -13.42 18.56
C PRO A 341 -0.95 -14.84 18.25
N LEU A 342 -0.56 -15.09 17.01
CA LEU A 342 -0.03 -16.37 16.55
C LEU A 342 1.42 -16.21 16.09
N GLN A 343 2.16 -17.32 16.06
CA GLN A 343 3.55 -17.33 15.61
C GLN A 343 3.80 -18.53 14.70
N ALA A 344 4.61 -18.34 13.66
CA ALA A 344 5.04 -19.41 12.76
C ALA A 344 6.55 -19.31 12.48
N THR A 345 7.29 -20.36 12.83
CA THR A 345 8.72 -20.46 12.53
C THR A 345 8.95 -21.37 11.32
N LEU A 346 9.36 -20.77 10.21
CA LEU A 346 9.71 -21.43 8.96
C LEU A 346 11.18 -21.84 9.00
N GLN A 347 11.44 -23.08 8.62
CA GLN A 347 12.78 -23.59 8.32
C GLN A 347 12.96 -23.73 6.81
N LYS A 348 14.20 -23.88 6.36
CA LYS A 348 14.52 -24.19 4.97
C LYS A 348 13.63 -25.34 4.46
N GLY A 349 12.88 -25.07 3.39
CA GLY A 349 11.97 -26.05 2.79
C GLY A 349 10.49 -25.76 3.02
N ASP A 350 10.16 -24.92 4.00
CA ASP A 350 8.79 -24.64 4.40
C ASP A 350 8.14 -23.53 3.58
N ILE A 351 6.81 -23.51 3.56
CA ILE A 351 6.00 -22.44 3.00
C ILE A 351 4.97 -22.00 4.03
N LEU A 352 4.89 -20.69 4.32
CA LEU A 352 3.80 -20.09 5.07
C LEU A 352 2.75 -19.55 4.09
N ILE A 353 1.49 -19.91 4.32
CA ILE A 353 0.32 -19.26 3.74
C ILE A 353 -0.20 -18.26 4.77
N VAL A 354 -0.39 -17.02 4.36
CA VAL A 354 -0.87 -15.94 5.22
C VAL A 354 -1.56 -14.88 4.36
N ASP A 355 -2.71 -14.40 4.80
CA ASP A 355 -3.33 -13.22 4.20
C ASP A 355 -2.78 -11.97 4.89
N THR A 356 -1.74 -11.38 4.29
CA THR A 356 -1.06 -10.21 4.83
C THR A 356 -1.87 -8.92 4.72
N ASN A 357 -3.03 -8.95 4.06
CA ASN A 357 -4.00 -7.85 4.07
C ASN A 357 -4.88 -7.86 5.35
N GLN A 358 -4.89 -8.98 6.08
CA GLN A 358 -5.71 -9.18 7.28
C GLN A 358 -4.87 -9.33 8.55
N TRP A 359 -3.72 -10.00 8.48
CA TRP A 359 -2.82 -10.20 9.62
C TRP A 359 -1.74 -9.13 9.66
N TYR A 360 -1.74 -8.33 10.73
CA TYR A 360 -0.57 -7.52 11.05
C TYR A 360 0.58 -8.47 11.33
N HIS A 361 1.73 -8.19 10.74
CA HIS A 361 2.83 -9.12 10.86
C HIS A 361 4.19 -8.44 10.95
N SER A 362 5.08 -9.08 11.68
CA SER A 362 6.50 -8.75 11.75
C SER A 362 7.31 -10.01 11.62
N THR A 363 8.58 -9.88 11.27
CA THR A 363 9.45 -11.04 11.09
C THR A 363 10.74 -10.91 11.88
N TYR A 364 11.21 -12.05 12.39
CA TYR A 364 12.50 -12.18 13.05
C TYR A 364 13.35 -13.24 12.34
N ILE A 365 14.59 -12.87 12.05
CA ILE A 365 15.57 -13.73 11.39
C ILE A 365 16.45 -14.36 12.46
N HIS A 366 16.52 -15.69 12.48
CA HIS A 366 17.33 -16.41 13.46
C HIS A 366 18.80 -16.46 13.07
N HIS A 367 19.66 -16.66 14.06
CA HIS A 367 21.09 -16.89 13.86
C HIS A 367 21.37 -18.16 13.05
N GLY A 368 22.49 -18.15 12.32
CA GLY A 368 22.93 -19.27 11.50
C GLY A 368 23.47 -18.80 10.16
N GLU A 369 22.79 -19.16 9.09
CA GLU A 369 23.13 -18.80 7.71
C GLU A 369 22.33 -17.60 7.20
N LEU A 370 22.72 -17.07 6.04
CA LEU A 370 21.98 -16.03 5.33
C LEU A 370 20.55 -16.51 5.08
N CYS A 371 19.58 -15.76 5.59
CA CYS A 371 18.17 -16.08 5.43
C CYS A 371 17.66 -15.54 4.10
N ILE A 372 17.12 -16.42 3.26
CA ILE A 372 16.48 -16.06 1.98
C ILE A 372 15.09 -16.65 1.98
N SER A 373 14.12 -15.84 1.58
CA SER A 373 12.76 -16.28 1.32
C SER A 373 12.24 -15.67 0.03
N ILE A 374 11.40 -16.43 -0.66
CA ILE A 374 10.68 -15.96 -1.85
C ILE A 374 9.19 -16.15 -1.66
N GLY A 375 8.38 -15.23 -2.14
CA GLY A 375 6.94 -15.30 -2.03
C GLY A 375 6.22 -14.64 -3.19
N SER A 376 4.93 -14.90 -3.29
CA SER A 376 4.04 -14.27 -4.26
C SER A 376 2.62 -14.36 -3.73
N GLU A 377 1.73 -13.53 -4.25
CA GLU A 377 0.31 -13.71 -4.05
C GLU A 377 -0.24 -14.82 -4.95
N TYR A 378 -1.38 -15.40 -4.55
CA TYR A 378 -2.05 -16.44 -5.32
C TYR A 378 -3.55 -16.19 -5.45
N ASP A 379 -4.07 -16.42 -6.67
CA ASP A 379 -5.46 -16.77 -7.08
C ASP A 379 -5.81 -16.30 -8.50
#